data_AF-A0A2E2N571-F1
#
_entry.id   AF-A0A2E2N571-F1
#
_cell.length_a   1.000
_cell.length_b   1.000
_cell.length_c   1.000
_cell.angle_alpha   90.00
_cell.angle_beta   90.00
_cell.angle_gamma   90.00
#
_symmetry.space_group_name_H-M   'P 1'
#
loop_
_entity.id
_entity.type
_entity.pdbx_description
1 polymer ?
#
loop_
_entity_poly.entity_id
_entity_poly.type
_entity_poly.pdbx_seq_one_letter_code
_entity_poly.pdbx_strand_id
1 'polypeptide(L)'
;MPKNDALINKGVVVIGDQSDKTPSPIIVIGTARGGTSMVAGVLAKLGVFMGDRASHPVYEDVRLSEAFEQQDMAQAALIVKEYQARYTRWGWKRPSIIDNLDEVDALLPNARYVFIYKDILSIAQRNSISMLAEITEGMDRALSQYRKTLRFVRQKSPRAMLVSYEKASAYPEAFLSTLESFCGISPSQQEHQTALAFIDPEPEDYIEATRITKSQGKLLSCDSRRVSGWARYVHKKQHAEVEVFIDDRSVGVVVANEPNPGGGAPANEPCGFTFTLPAGESLREDASVRARVVNDVVDLGNSPVRVG
;
A
#
# COMPACT_ATOMS: atom_id res chain seq x y z
N MET A 1 -0.98 32.74 -24.44
CA MET A 1 -1.04 33.50 -23.18
C MET A 1 -0.48 32.62 -22.07
N PRO A 2 0.45 33.09 -21.22
CA PRO A 2 0.84 32.32 -20.05
C PRO A 2 -0.42 32.10 -19.20
N LYS A 3 -0.74 30.83 -18.88
CA LYS A 3 -1.83 30.52 -17.95
C LYS A 3 -1.52 31.25 -16.64
N ASN A 4 -2.47 32.02 -16.12
CA ASN A 4 -2.31 32.64 -14.82
C ASN A 4 -2.21 31.52 -13.77
N ASP A 5 -1.01 31.31 -13.21
CA ASP A 5 -0.71 30.20 -12.29
C ASP A 5 -1.64 30.21 -11.06
N ALA A 6 -2.13 31.39 -10.68
CA ALA A 6 -3.11 31.58 -9.60
C ALA A 6 -4.49 30.92 -9.87
N LEU A 7 -4.82 30.62 -11.12
CA LEU A 7 -6.08 29.95 -11.49
C LEU A 7 -5.94 28.42 -11.53
N ILE A 8 -4.73 27.89 -11.34
CA ILE A 8 -4.48 26.45 -11.37
C ILE A 8 -4.81 25.86 -10.00
N ASN A 9 -5.80 24.97 -9.96
CA ASN A 9 -6.05 24.15 -8.80
C ASN A 9 -4.93 23.10 -8.63
N LYS A 10 -3.98 23.42 -7.75
CA LYS A 10 -2.84 22.57 -7.35
C LYS A 10 -3.23 21.52 -6.30
N GLY A 11 -4.49 21.50 -5.85
CA GLY A 11 -5.07 20.45 -5.02
C GLY A 11 -4.49 20.33 -3.61
N VAL A 12 -3.94 21.41 -3.08
CA VAL A 12 -3.37 21.48 -1.73
C VAL A 12 -3.89 22.72 -1.03
N VAL A 13 -4.34 22.58 0.21
CA VAL A 13 -4.80 23.70 1.04
C VAL A 13 -4.42 23.46 2.51
N VAL A 14 -4.00 24.52 3.19
CA VAL A 14 -3.74 24.53 4.64
C VAL A 14 -4.89 25.24 5.34
N ILE A 15 -5.39 24.66 6.43
CA ILE A 15 -6.50 25.16 7.24
C ILE A 15 -6.15 25.07 8.74
N GLY A 16 -6.96 25.73 9.57
CA GLY A 16 -6.73 25.81 11.01
C GLY A 16 -5.63 26.80 11.40
N ASP A 17 -5.44 27.01 12.69
CA ASP A 17 -4.48 28.01 13.19
C ASP A 17 -3.02 27.57 12.97
N GLN A 18 -2.23 28.42 12.32
CA GLN A 18 -0.81 28.19 12.05
C GLN A 18 0.10 29.10 12.88
N SER A 19 -0.45 29.85 13.84
CA SER A 19 0.29 30.77 14.70
C SER A 19 1.35 30.06 15.52
N ASP A 20 1.04 28.85 16.02
CA ASP A 20 1.96 28.05 16.81
C ASP A 20 3.04 27.40 15.95
N LYS A 21 4.28 27.88 16.10
CA LYS A 21 5.45 27.36 15.38
C LYS A 21 6.19 26.24 16.10
N THR A 22 5.67 25.77 17.24
CA THR A 22 6.31 24.66 17.96
C THR A 22 6.45 23.42 17.06
N PRO A 23 7.56 22.70 17.17
CA PRO A 23 7.68 21.38 16.56
C PRO A 23 6.59 20.47 17.13
N SER A 24 5.88 19.79 16.24
CA SER A 24 4.71 18.98 16.59
C SER A 24 4.72 17.72 15.75
N PRO A 25 4.10 16.63 16.25
CA PRO A 25 3.97 15.40 15.48
C PRO A 25 3.14 15.63 14.22
N ILE A 26 3.49 14.91 13.16
CA ILE A 26 2.83 14.98 11.85
C ILE A 26 2.03 13.70 11.63
N ILE A 27 0.71 13.80 11.56
CA ILE A 27 -0.18 12.65 11.42
C ILE A 27 -0.67 12.56 9.98
N VAL A 28 -0.31 11.48 9.30
CA VAL A 28 -0.73 11.25 7.91
C VAL A 28 -1.98 10.40 7.92
N ILE A 29 -3.09 11.00 7.48
CA ILE A 29 -4.42 10.38 7.47
C ILE A 29 -4.90 10.22 6.03
N GLY A 30 -5.42 9.05 5.72
CA GLY A 30 -6.08 8.75 4.45
C GLY A 30 -6.59 7.33 4.46
N THR A 31 -7.41 7.00 3.48
CA THR A 31 -7.91 5.64 3.30
C THR A 31 -6.75 4.70 2.96
N ALA A 32 -6.90 3.41 3.29
CA ALA A 32 -5.98 2.40 2.76
C ALA A 32 -5.98 2.47 1.22
N ARG A 33 -4.78 2.53 0.62
CA ARG A 33 -4.55 2.77 -0.83
C ARG A 33 -4.89 4.18 -1.33
N GLY A 34 -5.23 5.12 -0.43
CA GLY A 34 -5.52 6.51 -0.74
C GLY A 34 -4.30 7.44 -0.85
N GLY A 35 -3.08 6.90 -0.93
CA GLY A 35 -1.86 7.71 -1.11
C GLY A 35 -1.11 8.08 0.17
N THR A 36 -1.52 7.58 1.35
CA THR A 36 -0.83 7.87 2.63
C THR A 36 0.65 7.51 2.63
N SER A 37 1.04 6.45 1.91
CA SER A 37 2.44 6.03 1.81
C SER A 37 3.30 7.02 1.01
N MET A 38 2.73 7.72 0.03
CA MET A 38 3.42 8.76 -0.71
C MET A 38 3.81 9.90 0.25
N VAL A 39 2.85 10.41 1.01
CA VAL A 39 3.09 11.48 2.00
C VAL A 39 4.10 11.04 3.06
N ALA A 40 3.92 9.86 3.66
CA ALA A 40 4.82 9.34 4.69
C ALA A 40 6.24 9.09 4.17
N GLY A 41 6.38 8.59 2.94
CA GLY A 41 7.68 8.40 2.31
C GLY A 41 8.37 9.72 1.99
N VAL A 42 7.64 10.72 1.46
CA VAL A 42 8.15 12.09 1.28
C VAL A 42 8.66 12.65 2.61
N LEU A 43 7.87 12.58 3.68
CA LEU A 43 8.30 13.03 5.02
C LEU A 43 9.57 12.31 5.50
N ALA A 44 9.66 10.98 5.29
CA ALA A 44 10.87 10.23 5.62
C ALA A 44 12.09 10.68 4.80
N LYS A 45 11.93 10.98 3.51
CA LYS A 45 13.01 11.53 2.65
C LYS A 45 13.42 12.95 3.04
N LEU A 46 12.52 13.70 3.66
CA LEU A 46 12.78 15.02 4.26
C LEU A 46 13.36 14.94 5.69
N GLY A 47 13.76 13.75 6.15
CA GLY A 47 14.41 13.56 7.45
C GLY A 47 13.45 13.46 8.65
N VAL A 48 12.14 13.36 8.42
CA VAL A 48 11.17 13.14 9.52
C VAL A 48 11.22 11.68 9.96
N PHE A 49 11.38 11.45 11.26
CA PHE A 49 11.25 10.11 11.83
C PHE A 49 9.79 9.64 11.74
N MET A 50 9.51 8.61 10.94
CA MET A 50 8.15 8.10 10.71
C MET A 50 7.72 6.96 11.64
N GLY A 51 8.51 6.66 12.67
CA GLY A 51 8.23 5.61 13.64
C GLY A 51 9.15 4.40 13.57
N ASP A 52 9.04 3.53 14.57
CA ASP A 52 9.86 2.33 14.67
C ASP A 52 9.49 1.31 13.58
N ARG A 53 10.52 0.82 12.86
CA ARG A 53 10.39 -0.07 11.69
C ARG A 53 9.66 0.54 10.49
N ALA A 54 9.39 1.85 10.50
CA ALA A 54 8.83 2.57 9.36
C ALA A 54 9.83 2.56 8.20
N SER A 55 9.52 1.76 7.18
CA SER A 55 10.40 1.55 6.04
C SER A 55 9.60 1.50 4.73
N HIS A 56 10.33 1.60 3.62
CA HIS A 56 9.77 1.45 2.28
C HIS A 56 9.01 0.10 2.17
N PRO A 57 7.83 0.06 1.54
CA PRO A 57 7.18 1.14 0.80
C PRO A 57 6.01 1.80 1.56
N VAL A 58 5.81 1.46 2.84
CA VAL A 58 4.60 1.87 3.59
C VAL A 58 4.85 2.91 4.67
N TYR A 59 6.05 2.96 5.25
CA TYR A 59 6.43 3.95 6.27
C TYR A 59 5.43 4.03 7.44
N GLU A 60 5.08 2.87 7.99
CA GLU A 60 4.17 2.76 9.15
C GLU A 60 4.96 2.56 10.44
N ASP A 61 4.55 3.27 11.48
CA ASP A 61 5.01 3.01 12.84
C ASP A 61 4.28 1.78 13.37
N VAL A 62 4.95 0.63 13.44
CA VAL A 62 4.30 -0.59 13.94
C VAL A 62 4.12 -0.53 15.45
N ARG A 63 5.07 0.04 16.18
CA ARG A 63 5.11 0.00 17.65
C ARG A 63 4.01 0.87 18.26
N LEU A 64 3.89 2.13 17.82
CA LEU A 64 2.82 3.01 18.30
C LEU A 64 1.45 2.51 17.84
N SER A 65 1.36 2.02 16.60
CA SER A 65 0.09 1.51 16.07
C SER A 65 -0.41 0.28 16.81
N GLU A 66 0.47 -0.67 17.15
CA GLU A 66 0.09 -1.86 17.92
C GLU A 66 -0.46 -1.48 19.31
N ALA A 67 0.22 -0.58 20.04
CA ALA A 67 -0.25 -0.11 21.35
C ALA A 67 -1.63 0.58 21.25
N PHE A 68 -1.80 1.44 20.24
CA PHE A 68 -3.06 2.16 20.02
C PHE A 68 -4.20 1.23 19.58
N GLU A 69 -3.95 0.30 18.65
CA GLU A 69 -4.95 -0.67 18.17
C GLU A 69 -5.37 -1.66 19.26
N GLN A 70 -4.48 -1.98 20.20
CA GLN A 70 -4.78 -2.79 21.39
C GLN A 70 -5.47 -1.98 22.51
N GLN A 71 -5.73 -0.69 22.30
CA GLN A 71 -6.32 0.22 23.29
C GLN A 71 -5.46 0.38 24.57
N ASP A 72 -4.15 0.09 24.49
CA ASP A 72 -3.20 0.36 25.56
C ASP A 72 -2.73 1.82 25.47
N MET A 73 -3.62 2.73 25.89
CA MET A 73 -3.37 4.18 25.83
C MET A 73 -2.23 4.62 26.75
N ALA A 74 -1.95 3.86 27.81
CA ALA A 74 -0.82 4.13 28.69
C ALA A 74 0.49 3.88 27.95
N GLN A 75 0.61 2.73 27.28
CA GLN A 75 1.79 2.41 26.47
C GLN A 75 1.93 3.34 25.27
N ALA A 76 0.84 3.66 24.57
CA ALA A 76 0.85 4.63 23.48
C ALA A 76 1.38 6.00 23.95
N ALA A 77 0.92 6.50 25.10
CA ALA A 77 1.40 7.75 25.67
C ALA A 77 2.88 7.72 26.07
N LEU A 78 3.40 6.58 26.56
CA LEU A 78 4.82 6.41 26.85
C LEU A 78 5.67 6.49 25.57
N ILE A 79 5.23 5.81 24.50
CA ILE A 79 5.91 5.84 23.19
C ILE A 79 5.93 7.27 22.63
N VAL A 80 4.80 7.97 22.70
CA VAL A 80 4.71 9.38 22.27
C VAL A 80 5.70 10.26 23.01
N LYS A 81 5.79 10.13 24.34
CA LYS A 81 6.75 10.88 25.16
C LYS A 81 8.20 10.58 24.78
N GLU A 82 8.51 9.31 24.52
CA GLU A 82 9.83 8.91 24.04
C GLU A 82 10.18 9.58 22.71
N TYR A 83 9.27 9.55 21.73
CA TYR A 83 9.50 10.18 20.44
C TYR A 83 9.64 11.69 20.53
N GLN A 84 8.82 12.35 21.34
CA GLN A 84 8.93 13.79 21.61
C GLN A 84 10.27 14.18 22.25
N ALA A 85 10.83 13.34 23.12
CA ALA A 85 12.12 13.58 23.75
C ALA A 85 13.30 13.37 22.79
N ARG A 86 13.15 12.47 21.82
CA ARG A 86 14.25 12.02 20.95
C ARG A 86 14.29 12.73 19.59
N TYR A 87 13.15 13.20 19.10
CA TYR A 87 13.02 13.78 17.76
C TYR A 87 12.34 15.14 17.82
N THR A 88 12.99 16.15 17.22
CA THR A 88 12.38 17.48 17.05
C THR A 88 11.09 17.40 16.22
N ARG A 89 11.09 16.56 15.18
CA ARG A 89 9.90 16.26 14.37
C ARG A 89 9.81 14.75 14.16
N TRP A 90 8.62 14.22 14.32
CA TRP A 90 8.31 12.85 14.00
C TRP A 90 6.91 12.78 13.39
N GLY A 91 6.64 11.71 12.67
CA GLY A 91 5.37 11.47 12.02
C GLY A 91 4.80 10.12 12.39
N TRP A 92 3.48 10.01 12.31
CA TRP A 92 2.76 8.77 12.49
C TRP A 92 1.82 8.57 11.30
N LYS A 93 1.96 7.41 10.65
CA LYS A 93 1.09 6.98 9.58
C LYS A 93 0.63 5.57 9.87
N ARG A 94 -0.69 5.40 9.88
CA ARG A 94 -1.35 4.09 9.96
C ARG A 94 -2.77 4.20 9.41
N PRO A 95 -3.13 3.55 8.29
CA PRO A 95 -4.44 3.78 7.66
C PRO A 95 -5.65 3.51 8.56
N SER A 96 -5.56 2.59 9.52
CA SER A 96 -6.64 2.24 10.45
C SER A 96 -7.04 3.38 11.40
N ILE A 97 -6.14 4.34 11.67
CA ILE A 97 -6.41 5.41 12.66
C ILE A 97 -7.41 6.44 12.14
N ILE A 98 -7.73 6.44 10.84
CA ILE A 98 -8.82 7.25 10.26
C ILE A 98 -10.18 6.98 10.92
N ASP A 99 -10.34 5.79 11.51
CA ASP A 99 -11.56 5.38 12.16
C ASP A 99 -11.65 5.84 13.63
N ASN A 100 -10.55 6.36 14.21
CA ASN A 100 -10.40 6.73 15.63
C ASN A 100 -9.73 8.11 15.81
N LEU A 101 -10.15 9.11 15.01
CA LEU A 101 -9.50 10.42 14.98
C LEU A 101 -9.62 11.21 16.28
N ASP A 102 -10.70 11.02 17.05
CA ASP A 102 -10.88 11.71 18.32
C ASP A 102 -9.91 11.19 19.40
N GLU A 103 -9.64 9.89 19.40
CA GLU A 103 -8.65 9.26 20.28
C GLU A 103 -7.21 9.63 19.89
N VAL A 104 -6.93 9.74 18.58
CA VAL A 104 -5.63 10.25 18.08
C VAL A 104 -5.41 11.69 18.54
N ASP A 105 -6.44 12.53 18.43
CA ASP A 105 -6.40 13.93 18.86
C ASP A 105 -6.23 14.08 20.38
N ALA A 106 -6.89 13.23 21.16
CA ALA A 106 -6.69 13.18 22.61
C ALA A 106 -5.26 12.77 22.99
N LEU A 107 -4.65 11.84 22.23
CA LEU A 107 -3.27 11.40 22.45
C LEU A 107 -2.26 12.48 22.01
N LEU A 108 -2.57 13.24 20.95
CA LEU A 108 -1.66 14.18 20.28
C LEU A 108 -2.36 15.53 19.98
N PRO A 109 -2.73 16.31 21.01
CA PRO A 109 -3.63 17.47 20.86
C PRO A 109 -3.06 18.64 20.03
N ASN A 110 -1.73 18.70 19.87
CA ASN A 110 -1.06 19.76 19.08
C ASN A 110 -0.53 19.25 17.74
N ALA A 111 -1.01 18.10 17.26
CA ALA A 111 -0.55 17.51 16.02
C ALA A 111 -0.87 18.36 14.78
N ARG A 112 -0.01 18.23 13.75
CA ARG A 112 -0.32 18.67 12.39
C ARG A 112 -0.87 17.48 11.62
N TYR A 113 -2.04 17.63 11.02
CA TYR A 113 -2.68 16.57 10.26
C TYR A 113 -2.49 16.79 8.76
N VAL A 114 -2.03 15.77 8.05
CA VAL A 114 -2.00 15.75 6.58
C VAL A 114 -3.05 14.76 6.12
N PHE A 115 -4.20 15.28 5.66
CA PHE A 115 -5.28 14.48 5.10
C PHE A 115 -5.10 14.35 3.60
N ILE A 116 -4.91 13.12 3.12
CA ILE A 116 -4.83 12.83 1.69
C ILE A 116 -6.11 12.17 1.17
N TYR A 117 -6.58 12.70 0.05
CA TYR A 117 -7.77 12.29 -0.68
C TYR A 117 -7.37 11.81 -2.05
N LYS A 118 -7.95 10.70 -2.49
CA LYS A 118 -7.73 10.07 -3.78
C LYS A 118 -9.09 9.70 -4.36
N ASP A 119 -9.17 9.59 -5.67
CA ASP A 119 -10.34 9.07 -6.35
C ASP A 119 -10.82 7.73 -5.73
N ILE A 120 -12.11 7.68 -5.39
CA ILE A 120 -12.70 6.55 -4.66
C ILE A 120 -12.75 5.27 -5.51
N LEU A 121 -12.89 5.40 -6.84
CA LEU A 121 -12.85 4.26 -7.75
C LEU A 121 -11.42 3.71 -7.82
N SER A 122 -10.41 4.58 -7.91
CA SER A 122 -9.00 4.20 -7.87
C SER A 122 -8.64 3.49 -6.56
N ILE A 123 -9.13 3.98 -5.41
CA ILE A 123 -8.97 3.30 -4.11
C ILE A 123 -9.61 1.91 -4.15
N ALA A 124 -10.86 1.81 -4.60
CA ALA A 124 -11.61 0.57 -4.63
C ALA A 124 -10.97 -0.47 -5.55
N GLN A 125 -10.54 -0.07 -6.76
CA GLN A 125 -9.81 -0.95 -7.68
C GLN A 125 -8.52 -1.46 -7.07
N ARG A 126 -7.73 -0.59 -6.42
CA ARG A 126 -6.51 -1.02 -5.72
C ARG A 126 -6.81 -2.00 -4.60
N ASN A 127 -7.88 -1.77 -3.83
CA ASN A 127 -8.31 -2.71 -2.79
C ASN A 127 -8.84 -4.01 -3.37
N SER A 128 -9.51 -4.00 -4.52
CA SER A 128 -9.96 -5.21 -5.21
C SER A 128 -8.77 -6.05 -5.69
N ILE A 129 -7.78 -5.44 -6.35
CA ILE A 129 -6.55 -6.12 -6.78
C ILE A 129 -5.77 -6.66 -5.57
N SER A 130 -5.67 -5.88 -4.50
CA SER A 130 -4.88 -6.27 -3.34
C SER A 130 -5.59 -7.23 -2.40
N MET A 131 -6.92 -7.16 -2.24
CA MET A 131 -7.69 -7.82 -1.18
C MET A 131 -8.92 -8.61 -1.67
N LEU A 132 -9.19 -8.67 -2.98
CA LEU A 132 -10.38 -9.29 -3.58
C LEU A 132 -11.70 -8.70 -3.04
N ALA A 133 -11.68 -7.42 -2.70
CA ALA A 133 -12.87 -6.70 -2.27
C ALA A 133 -13.76 -6.34 -3.46
N GLU A 134 -15.08 -6.33 -3.23
CA GLU A 134 -16.07 -5.82 -4.18
C GLU A 134 -15.88 -4.32 -4.39
N ILE A 135 -15.95 -3.88 -5.65
CA ILE A 135 -15.59 -2.51 -6.03
C ILE A 135 -16.53 -1.50 -5.36
N THR A 136 -17.84 -1.73 -5.42
CA THR A 136 -18.83 -0.78 -4.87
C THR A 136 -18.74 -0.68 -3.35
N GLU A 137 -18.53 -1.80 -2.65
CA GLU A 137 -18.29 -1.81 -1.20
C GLU A 137 -17.00 -1.06 -0.84
N GLY A 138 -15.94 -1.23 -1.64
CA GLY A 138 -14.69 -0.50 -1.50
C GLY A 138 -14.88 1.01 -1.66
N MET A 139 -15.70 1.45 -2.62
CA MET A 139 -16.04 2.86 -2.82
C MET A 139 -16.84 3.42 -1.64
N ASP A 140 -17.85 2.69 -1.16
CA ASP A 140 -18.66 3.08 0.00
C ASP A 140 -17.82 3.21 1.27
N ARG A 141 -16.88 2.28 1.48
CA ARG A 141 -15.93 2.34 2.59
C ARG A 141 -15.04 3.58 2.50
N ALA A 142 -14.48 3.87 1.33
CA ALA A 142 -13.65 5.06 1.13
C ALA A 142 -14.44 6.35 1.39
N LEU A 143 -15.68 6.43 0.89
CA LEU A 143 -16.56 7.57 1.12
C LEU A 143 -16.92 7.73 2.60
N SER A 144 -17.20 6.64 3.31
CA SER A 144 -17.44 6.64 4.76
C SER A 144 -16.24 7.18 5.54
N GLN A 145 -15.03 6.75 5.20
CA GLN A 145 -13.80 7.23 5.82
C GLN A 145 -13.55 8.73 5.53
N TYR A 146 -13.82 9.21 4.32
CA TYR A 146 -13.76 10.65 4.03
C TYR A 146 -14.81 11.47 4.77
N ARG A 147 -16.01 10.94 5.00
CA ARG A 147 -16.99 11.61 5.86
C ARG A 147 -16.46 11.77 7.30
N LYS A 148 -15.73 10.76 7.83
CA LYS A 148 -15.12 10.85 9.16
C LYS A 148 -14.05 11.95 9.24
N THR A 149 -13.16 12.04 8.23
CA THR A 149 -12.13 13.10 8.21
C THR A 149 -12.75 14.49 8.11
N LEU A 150 -13.76 14.68 7.25
CA LEU A 150 -14.45 15.97 7.12
C LEU A 150 -15.20 16.36 8.40
N ARG A 151 -15.83 15.39 9.08
CA ARG A 151 -16.47 15.61 10.38
C ARG A 151 -15.44 16.08 11.40
N PHE A 152 -14.31 15.38 11.52
CA PHE A 152 -13.22 15.74 12.43
C PHE A 152 -12.69 17.15 12.15
N VAL A 153 -12.40 17.47 10.88
CA VAL A 153 -11.93 18.80 10.48
C VAL A 153 -12.90 19.90 10.88
N ARG A 154 -14.21 19.69 10.69
CA ARG A 154 -15.25 20.67 11.05
C ARG A 154 -15.41 20.84 12.56
N GLN A 155 -15.31 19.76 13.32
CA GLN A 155 -15.57 19.77 14.76
C GLN A 155 -14.37 20.24 15.57
N LYS A 156 -13.17 19.82 15.18
CA LYS A 156 -11.92 20.09 15.92
C LYS A 156 -11.16 21.30 15.39
N SER A 157 -11.45 21.74 14.17
CA SER A 157 -10.68 22.79 13.48
C SER A 157 -9.15 22.59 13.58
N PRO A 158 -8.64 21.38 13.29
CA PRO A 158 -7.27 21.02 13.54
C PRO A 158 -6.32 21.81 12.63
N ARG A 159 -5.04 21.83 13.00
CA ARG A 159 -3.97 22.28 12.11
C ARG A 159 -3.81 21.26 11.00
N ALA A 160 -4.33 21.56 9.82
CA ALA A 160 -4.45 20.55 8.78
C ALA A 160 -4.01 21.03 7.41
N MET A 161 -3.41 20.12 6.66
CA MET A 161 -3.17 20.22 5.23
C MET A 161 -4.05 19.19 4.54
N LEU A 162 -4.89 19.63 3.60
CA LEU A 162 -5.72 18.76 2.77
C LEU A 162 -5.05 18.62 1.41
N VAL A 163 -4.92 17.38 0.93
CA VAL A 163 -4.13 17.04 -0.25
C VAL A 163 -4.96 16.16 -1.18
N SER A 164 -5.10 16.54 -2.45
CA SER A 164 -5.51 15.62 -3.51
C SER A 164 -4.30 14.86 -4.01
N TYR A 165 -4.38 13.53 -4.01
CA TYR A 165 -3.33 12.65 -4.51
C TYR A 165 -3.04 12.92 -5.98
N GLU A 166 -4.07 12.99 -6.83
CA GLU A 166 -3.92 13.21 -8.28
C GLU A 166 -3.23 14.55 -8.57
N LYS A 167 -3.56 15.58 -7.79
CA LYS A 167 -2.96 16.91 -7.94
C LYS A 167 -1.56 16.98 -7.35
N ALA A 168 -1.29 16.28 -6.25
CA ALA A 168 0.06 16.16 -5.72
C ALA A 168 0.98 15.43 -6.71
N SER A 169 0.50 14.40 -7.40
CA SER A 169 1.26 13.74 -8.48
C SER A 169 1.43 14.63 -9.72
N ALA A 170 0.42 15.42 -10.09
CA ALA A 170 0.49 16.31 -11.26
C ALA A 170 1.29 17.60 -11.00
N TYR A 171 1.37 18.05 -9.75
CA TYR A 171 2.05 19.27 -9.33
C TYR A 171 2.94 19.00 -8.09
N PRO A 172 3.94 18.10 -8.22
CA PRO A 172 4.69 17.60 -7.07
C PRO A 172 5.47 18.69 -6.34
N GLU A 173 5.96 19.70 -7.06
CA GLU A 173 6.67 20.85 -6.46
C GLU A 173 5.76 21.73 -5.60
N ALA A 174 4.53 21.95 -6.04
CA ALA A 174 3.56 22.72 -5.27
C ALA A 174 3.16 21.97 -4.00
N PHE A 175 2.99 20.65 -4.11
CA PHE A 175 2.72 19.80 -2.96
C PHE A 175 3.91 19.78 -1.99
N LEU A 176 5.13 19.53 -2.47
CA LEU A 176 6.33 19.41 -1.65
C LEU A 176 6.65 20.72 -0.92
N SER A 177 6.67 21.85 -1.63
CA SER A 177 6.90 23.17 -1.01
C SER A 177 5.86 23.52 0.04
N THR A 178 4.58 23.19 -0.19
CA THR A 178 3.53 23.41 0.81
C THR A 178 3.69 22.49 2.01
N LEU A 179 4.07 21.23 1.80
CA LEU A 179 4.32 20.26 2.88
C LEU A 179 5.49 20.68 3.76
N GLU A 180 6.61 21.10 3.15
CA GLU A 180 7.79 21.63 3.86
C GLU A 180 7.42 22.84 4.72
N SER A 181 6.71 23.81 4.13
CA SER A 181 6.26 25.02 4.83
C SER A 181 5.30 24.68 5.98
N PHE A 182 4.29 23.85 5.71
CA PHE A 182 3.28 23.45 6.70
C PHE A 182 3.91 22.69 7.88
N CYS A 183 4.83 21.76 7.59
CA CYS A 183 5.50 20.95 8.59
C CYS A 183 6.69 21.66 9.25
N GLY A 184 7.06 22.87 8.78
CA GLY A 184 8.21 23.64 9.27
C GLY A 184 9.56 22.97 9.00
N ILE A 185 9.68 22.24 7.88
CA ILE A 185 10.88 21.51 7.50
C ILE A 185 11.72 22.38 6.58
N SER A 186 13.02 22.45 6.84
CA SER A 186 14.01 23.12 6.00
C SER A 186 15.01 22.08 5.49
N PRO A 187 14.67 21.32 4.44
CA PRO A 187 15.54 20.25 3.95
C PRO A 187 16.76 20.82 3.23
N SER A 188 17.82 20.02 3.16
CA SER A 188 18.90 20.25 2.20
C SER A 188 18.39 20.10 0.76
N GLN A 189 19.12 20.67 -0.19
CA GLN A 189 18.79 20.51 -1.62
C GLN A 189 18.72 19.03 -2.03
N GLN A 190 19.57 18.18 -1.46
CA GLN A 190 19.59 16.75 -1.75
C GLN A 190 18.35 16.04 -1.20
N GLU A 191 17.94 16.34 0.04
CA GLU A 191 16.71 15.77 0.63
C GLU A 191 15.47 16.20 -0.14
N HIS A 192 15.39 17.48 -0.52
CA HIS A 192 14.31 18.01 -1.36
C HIS A 192 14.22 17.27 -2.70
N GLN A 193 15.32 17.14 -3.43
CA GLN A 193 15.34 16.43 -4.72
C GLN A 193 15.00 14.94 -4.57
N THR A 194 15.47 14.29 -3.49
CA THR A 194 15.15 12.89 -3.20
C THR A 194 13.66 12.71 -2.87
N ALA A 195 13.08 13.63 -2.11
CA ALA A 195 11.67 13.62 -1.76
C ALA A 195 10.78 13.89 -2.99
N LEU A 196 11.19 14.82 -3.85
CA LEU A 196 10.52 15.11 -5.11
C LEU A 196 10.50 13.90 -6.05
N ALA A 197 11.67 13.28 -6.27
CA ALA A 197 11.81 12.10 -7.12
C ALA A 197 11.03 10.88 -6.59
N PHE A 198 10.70 10.85 -5.30
CA PHE A 198 9.88 9.80 -4.69
C PHE A 198 8.38 9.94 -5.02
N ILE A 199 7.91 11.10 -5.48
CA ILE A 199 6.50 11.31 -5.86
C ILE A 199 6.28 10.69 -7.24
N ASP A 200 6.09 9.37 -7.24
CA ASP A 200 5.78 8.57 -8.43
C ASP A 200 4.29 8.20 -8.44
N PRO A 201 3.54 8.46 -9.54
CA PRO A 201 2.17 7.99 -9.70
C PRO A 201 2.04 6.46 -9.79
N GLU A 202 3.06 5.72 -10.22
CA GLU A 202 3.01 4.27 -10.47
C GLU A 202 4.21 3.48 -9.89
N PRO A 203 4.46 3.52 -8.57
CA PRO A 203 5.60 2.81 -7.99
C PRO A 203 5.42 1.28 -8.05
N GLU A 204 6.03 0.63 -9.04
CA GLU A 204 5.97 -0.83 -9.26
C GLU A 204 6.27 -1.62 -7.97
N ASP A 205 7.34 -1.25 -7.26
CA ASP A 205 7.74 -1.86 -6.00
C ASP A 205 6.64 -1.79 -4.92
N TYR A 206 5.89 -0.68 -4.84
CA TYR A 206 4.76 -0.54 -3.92
C TYR A 206 3.62 -1.47 -4.32
N ILE A 207 3.36 -1.58 -5.63
CA ILE A 207 2.29 -2.44 -6.14
C ILE A 207 2.55 -3.89 -5.80
N GLU A 208 3.78 -4.36 -5.99
CA GLU A 208 4.18 -5.73 -5.68
C GLU A 208 4.20 -6.04 -4.18
N ALA A 209 4.78 -5.13 -3.38
CA ALA A 209 4.94 -5.34 -1.94
C ALA A 209 3.62 -5.36 -1.17
N THR A 210 2.57 -4.76 -1.73
CA THR A 210 1.29 -4.57 -1.03
C THR A 210 0.15 -5.49 -1.48
N ARG A 211 0.43 -6.44 -2.38
CA ARG A 211 -0.54 -7.41 -2.90
C ARG A 211 -0.75 -8.54 -1.89
N ILE A 212 -1.94 -8.66 -1.27
CA ILE A 212 -2.21 -9.74 -0.29
C ILE A 212 -2.35 -11.09 -1.00
N THR A 213 -2.84 -11.08 -2.24
CA THR A 213 -2.88 -12.26 -3.11
C THR A 213 -1.51 -12.68 -3.63
N LYS A 214 -0.42 -11.99 -3.25
CA LYS A 214 0.94 -12.33 -3.68
C LYS A 214 1.18 -13.82 -3.49
N SER A 215 1.29 -14.50 -4.61
CA SER A 215 1.69 -15.88 -4.67
C SER A 215 3.16 -15.97 -5.07
N GLN A 216 3.77 -17.09 -4.69
CA GLN A 216 5.05 -17.50 -5.23
C GLN A 216 4.86 -18.88 -5.82
N GLY A 217 5.49 -19.14 -6.95
CA GLY A 217 5.49 -20.46 -7.54
C GLY A 217 6.27 -20.50 -8.81
N LYS A 218 6.48 -21.71 -9.30
CA LYS A 218 7.26 -21.97 -10.50
C LYS A 218 6.71 -23.20 -11.21
N LEU A 219 6.57 -23.11 -12.53
CA LEU A 219 6.41 -24.28 -13.38
C LEU A 219 7.74 -25.01 -13.48
N LEU A 220 7.73 -26.30 -13.17
CA LEU A 220 8.92 -27.14 -13.13
C LEU A 220 9.00 -28.08 -14.32
N SER A 221 7.90 -28.72 -14.68
CA SER A 221 7.85 -29.60 -15.84
C SER A 221 6.50 -29.56 -16.53
N CYS A 222 6.55 -29.85 -17.82
CA CYS A 222 5.39 -29.98 -18.67
C CYS A 222 5.68 -31.15 -19.63
N ASP A 223 4.84 -32.18 -19.60
CA ASP A 223 4.85 -33.29 -20.57
C ASP A 223 3.52 -33.33 -21.34
N SER A 224 3.39 -34.21 -22.32
CA SER A 224 2.20 -34.34 -23.18
C SER A 224 0.83 -34.37 -22.47
N ARG A 225 0.80 -34.72 -21.17
CA ARG A 225 -0.42 -34.87 -20.37
C ARG A 225 -0.40 -34.20 -19.01
N ARG A 226 0.77 -33.80 -18.50
CA ARG A 226 0.90 -33.29 -17.13
C ARG A 226 1.66 -31.98 -17.09
N VAL A 227 1.19 -31.12 -16.21
CA VAL A 227 1.86 -29.87 -15.84
C VAL A 227 2.15 -29.95 -14.35
N SER A 228 3.41 -29.78 -13.96
CA SER A 228 3.80 -29.81 -12.55
C SER A 228 4.60 -28.59 -12.15
N GLY A 229 4.46 -28.23 -10.89
CA GLY A 229 5.14 -27.09 -10.33
C GLY A 229 4.91 -26.98 -8.84
N TRP A 230 5.16 -25.79 -8.32
CA TRP A 230 4.76 -25.45 -6.96
C TRP A 230 4.17 -24.06 -6.94
N ALA A 231 3.27 -23.84 -5.98
CA ALA A 231 2.70 -22.53 -5.71
C ALA A 231 2.27 -22.41 -4.24
N ARG A 232 2.36 -21.20 -3.70
CA ARG A 232 1.87 -20.87 -2.36
C ARG A 232 1.39 -19.43 -2.30
N TYR A 233 0.51 -19.14 -1.37
CA TYR A 233 0.29 -17.76 -0.95
C TYR A 233 1.43 -17.30 -0.03
N VAL A 234 1.88 -16.06 -0.18
CA VAL A 234 2.91 -15.49 0.71
C VAL A 234 2.33 -15.14 2.08
N HIS A 235 1.06 -14.73 2.12
CA HIS A 235 0.40 -14.18 3.31
C HIS A 235 -0.77 -15.01 3.84
N LYS A 236 -1.09 -16.16 3.21
CA LYS A 236 -2.14 -17.07 3.67
C LYS A 236 -1.54 -18.43 4.00
N LYS A 237 -2.08 -19.08 5.05
CA LYS A 237 -1.68 -20.44 5.48
C LYS A 237 -2.36 -21.56 4.67
N GLN A 238 -3.33 -21.22 3.82
CA GLN A 238 -4.00 -22.20 2.97
C GLN A 238 -3.15 -22.52 1.73
N HIS A 239 -3.34 -23.71 1.17
CA HIS A 239 -2.70 -24.10 -0.09
C HIS A 239 -3.20 -23.22 -1.25
N ALA A 240 -2.30 -22.93 -2.20
CA ALA A 240 -2.66 -22.15 -3.38
C ALA A 240 -3.49 -23.00 -4.35
N GLU A 241 -4.53 -22.40 -4.92
CA GLU A 241 -5.22 -22.97 -6.07
C GLU A 241 -4.53 -22.45 -7.33
N VAL A 242 -4.13 -23.35 -8.23
CA VAL A 242 -3.38 -23.05 -9.45
C VAL A 242 -4.27 -23.34 -10.64
N GLU A 243 -4.57 -22.31 -11.41
CA GLU A 243 -5.25 -22.40 -12.70
C GLU A 243 -4.23 -22.64 -13.81
N VAL A 244 -4.48 -23.64 -14.64
CA VAL A 244 -3.63 -24.03 -15.77
C VAL A 244 -4.31 -23.60 -17.06
N PHE A 245 -3.53 -23.05 -17.99
CA PHE A 245 -3.99 -22.58 -19.28
C PHE A 245 -3.15 -23.19 -20.40
N ILE A 246 -3.81 -23.51 -21.51
CA ILE A 246 -3.20 -23.94 -22.77
C ILE A 246 -3.66 -22.98 -23.86
N ASP A 247 -2.72 -22.37 -24.57
CA ASP A 247 -3.00 -21.39 -25.62
C ASP A 247 -4.01 -20.31 -25.15
N ASP A 248 -3.77 -19.81 -23.94
CA ASP A 248 -4.60 -18.84 -23.20
C ASP A 248 -6.00 -19.27 -22.76
N ARG A 249 -6.42 -20.51 -23.07
CA ARG A 249 -7.65 -21.10 -22.56
C ARG A 249 -7.41 -21.78 -21.21
N SER A 250 -8.20 -21.43 -20.19
CA SER A 250 -8.20 -22.15 -18.90
C SER A 250 -8.69 -23.58 -19.10
N VAL A 251 -7.92 -24.56 -18.63
CA VAL A 251 -8.21 -25.99 -18.75
C VAL A 251 -8.53 -26.66 -17.42
N GLY A 252 -8.29 -25.98 -16.30
CA GLY A 252 -8.69 -26.45 -14.98
C GLY A 252 -7.88 -25.82 -13.85
N VAL A 253 -8.25 -26.20 -12.63
CA VAL A 253 -7.62 -25.73 -11.38
C VAL A 253 -7.15 -26.94 -10.58
N VAL A 254 -5.98 -26.83 -9.94
CA VAL A 254 -5.40 -27.82 -9.03
C VAL A 254 -4.98 -27.17 -7.72
N VAL A 255 -5.10 -27.88 -6.61
CA VAL A 255 -4.62 -27.40 -5.30
C VAL A 255 -3.15 -27.77 -5.12
N ALA A 256 -2.32 -26.82 -4.74
CA ALA A 256 -0.91 -27.00 -4.46
C ALA A 256 -0.66 -27.50 -3.03
N ASN A 257 -1.06 -28.74 -2.76
CA ASN A 257 -0.94 -29.42 -1.47
C ASN A 257 -0.03 -30.66 -1.50
N GLU A 258 0.65 -30.92 -2.61
CA GLU A 258 1.62 -32.01 -2.72
C GLU A 258 2.94 -31.64 -2.00
N PRO A 259 3.77 -32.64 -1.64
CA PRO A 259 5.09 -32.39 -1.06
C PRO A 259 5.94 -31.42 -1.90
N ASN A 260 6.84 -30.69 -1.24
CA ASN A 260 7.75 -29.76 -1.89
C ASN A 260 8.55 -30.46 -3.02
N PRO A 261 8.41 -30.04 -4.28
CA PRO A 261 9.04 -30.69 -5.43
C PRO A 261 10.49 -30.22 -5.71
N GLY A 262 11.06 -29.37 -4.85
CA GLY A 262 12.33 -28.68 -5.07
C GLY A 262 12.19 -27.44 -5.96
N GLY A 263 13.25 -27.05 -6.66
CA GLY A 263 13.19 -25.95 -7.64
C GLY A 263 12.91 -24.56 -7.04
N GLY A 264 13.33 -24.31 -5.80
CA GLY A 264 13.17 -23.03 -5.08
C GLY A 264 11.93 -22.96 -4.18
N ALA A 265 11.16 -24.04 -4.06
CA ALA A 265 10.02 -24.13 -3.15
C ALA A 265 10.47 -24.11 -1.66
N PRO A 266 9.72 -23.49 -0.73
CA PRO A 266 10.07 -23.45 0.69
C PRO A 266 9.99 -24.81 1.37
N ALA A 267 11.02 -25.20 2.13
CA ALA A 267 11.14 -26.55 2.71
C ALA A 267 10.08 -26.90 3.77
N ASN A 268 9.38 -25.90 4.33
CA ASN A 268 8.63 -26.08 5.57
C ASN A 268 7.14 -26.42 5.37
N GLU A 269 6.61 -26.36 4.14
CA GLU A 269 5.17 -26.56 3.88
C GLU A 269 4.92 -27.26 2.52
N PRO A 270 3.91 -28.15 2.42
CA PRO A 270 3.46 -28.70 1.14
C PRO A 270 2.96 -27.60 0.22
N CYS A 271 3.53 -27.52 -0.97
CA CYS A 271 3.23 -26.50 -1.96
C CYS A 271 3.39 -26.99 -3.41
N GLY A 272 3.62 -28.29 -3.63
CA GLY A 272 3.69 -28.89 -4.96
C GLY A 272 2.30 -29.08 -5.57
N PHE A 273 2.23 -29.16 -6.89
CA PHE A 273 1.03 -29.60 -7.61
C PHE A 273 1.39 -30.38 -8.86
N THR A 274 0.53 -31.33 -9.22
CA THR A 274 0.52 -32.00 -10.52
C THR A 274 -0.88 -31.90 -11.13
N PHE A 275 -1.02 -31.14 -12.22
CA PHE A 275 -2.26 -31.08 -13.00
C PHE A 275 -2.19 -32.08 -14.16
N THR A 276 -3.18 -32.97 -14.24
CA THR A 276 -3.34 -33.89 -15.37
C THR A 276 -4.45 -33.40 -16.29
N LEU A 277 -4.16 -33.32 -17.58
CA LEU A 277 -5.12 -32.83 -18.56
C LEU A 277 -6.38 -33.70 -18.64
N PRO A 278 -7.57 -33.08 -18.84
CA PRO A 278 -8.83 -33.80 -19.02
C PRO A 278 -8.75 -34.87 -20.10
N ALA A 279 -9.58 -35.91 -19.97
CA ALA A 279 -9.60 -37.01 -20.93
C ALA A 279 -9.93 -36.48 -22.34
N GLY A 280 -9.08 -36.79 -23.33
CA GLY A 280 -9.21 -36.32 -24.71
C GLY A 280 -8.38 -35.06 -25.03
N GLU A 281 -7.78 -34.42 -24.03
CA GLU A 281 -6.84 -33.32 -24.25
C GLU A 281 -5.38 -33.83 -24.14
N SER A 282 -4.54 -33.42 -25.09
CA SER A 282 -3.09 -33.63 -25.09
C SER A 282 -2.40 -32.36 -25.55
N LEU A 283 -1.23 -32.08 -25.02
CA LEU A 283 -0.44 -30.95 -25.49
C LEU A 283 0.15 -31.24 -26.86
N ARG A 284 -0.03 -30.29 -27.78
CA ARG A 284 0.61 -30.31 -29.10
C ARG A 284 2.08 -29.91 -28.94
N GLU A 285 2.95 -30.44 -29.80
CA GLU A 285 4.30 -29.89 -29.99
C GLU A 285 4.14 -28.42 -30.39
N ASP A 286 4.65 -27.48 -29.57
CA ASP A 286 4.49 -26.01 -29.64
C ASP A 286 3.47 -25.35 -28.70
N ALA A 287 2.60 -26.11 -28.03
CA ALA A 287 1.55 -25.54 -27.19
C ALA A 287 2.12 -24.64 -26.08
N SER A 288 1.51 -23.48 -25.87
CA SER A 288 1.89 -22.56 -24.81
C SER A 288 1.16 -22.92 -23.53
N VAL A 289 1.90 -23.41 -22.54
CA VAL A 289 1.35 -23.76 -21.23
C VAL A 289 1.71 -22.69 -20.23
N ARG A 290 0.69 -22.06 -19.65
CA ARG A 290 0.87 -21.16 -18.50
C ARG A 290 0.09 -21.62 -17.27
N ALA A 291 0.59 -21.26 -16.11
CA ALA A 291 -0.07 -21.55 -14.84
C ALA A 291 0.01 -20.33 -13.94
N ARG A 292 -1.06 -20.10 -13.17
CA ARG A 292 -1.20 -18.94 -12.31
C ARG A 292 -1.99 -19.31 -11.06
N VAL A 293 -1.68 -18.71 -9.92
CA VAL A 293 -2.56 -18.86 -8.77
C VAL A 293 -3.90 -18.18 -9.03
N VAL A 294 -5.00 -18.84 -8.68
CA VAL A 294 -6.36 -18.32 -8.84
C VAL A 294 -6.45 -16.95 -8.16
N ASN A 295 -6.99 -15.97 -8.90
CA ASN A 295 -7.10 -14.56 -8.51
C ASN A 295 -5.76 -13.80 -8.34
N ASP A 296 -4.63 -14.38 -8.74
CA ASP A 296 -3.40 -13.63 -8.99
C ASP A 296 -3.39 -13.10 -10.44
N VAL A 297 -2.65 -12.02 -10.68
CA VAL A 297 -2.49 -11.39 -12.00
C VAL A 297 -1.15 -11.73 -12.65
N VAL A 298 -0.23 -12.31 -11.88
CA VAL A 298 1.11 -12.70 -12.33
C VAL A 298 1.19 -14.21 -12.46
N ASP A 299 1.60 -14.69 -13.63
CA ASP A 299 1.84 -16.12 -13.87
C ASP A 299 2.99 -16.65 -12.99
N LEU A 300 3.03 -17.97 -12.77
CA LEU A 300 4.13 -18.61 -12.04
C LEU A 300 5.47 -18.38 -12.75
N GLY A 301 6.58 -18.46 -12.01
CA GLY A 301 7.91 -18.42 -12.63
C GLY A 301 8.08 -19.52 -13.68
N ASN A 302 8.87 -19.27 -14.72
CA ASN A 302 8.97 -20.11 -15.92
C ASN A 302 7.65 -20.31 -16.68
N SER A 303 6.70 -19.38 -16.58
CA SER A 303 5.44 -19.44 -17.31
C SER A 303 5.34 -18.25 -18.26
N PRO A 304 4.97 -18.43 -19.55
CA PRO A 304 4.62 -19.70 -20.20
C PRO A 304 5.83 -20.62 -20.50
N VAL A 305 5.58 -21.92 -20.59
CA VAL A 305 6.49 -22.93 -21.15
C VAL A 305 5.95 -23.39 -22.50
N ARG A 306 6.81 -23.57 -23.50
CA ARG A 306 6.45 -24.26 -24.74
C ARG A 306 6.76 -25.74 -24.60
N VAL A 307 5.81 -26.57 -25.01
CA VAL A 307 5.99 -28.02 -25.07
C VAL A 307 6.92 -28.33 -26.23
N GLY A 308 8.08 -28.92 -25.92
CA GLY A 308 9.07 -29.38 -26.87
C GLY A 308 9.02 -30.88 -27.08
#